data_AF-A0A4Q3C989-F1
#
_entry.id   AF-A0A4Q3C989-F1
#
_cell.length_a   1.000
_cell.length_b   1.000
_cell.length_c   1.000
_cell.angle_alpha   90.00
_cell.angle_beta   90.00
_cell.angle_gamma   90.00
#
_symmetry.space_group_name_H-M   'P 1'
#
loop_
_entity.id
_entity.type
_entity.pdbx_description
1 polymer ?
#
loop_
_entity_poly.entity_id
_entity_poly.type
_entity_poly.pdbx_seq_one_letter_code
_entity_poly.pdbx_strand_id
1 'polypeptide(L)'
;IVFYAKGKIWKLDITTLNSAEIPFEVTTQQLVSESLHFPQKVYQDEFTARMIRQLTTSPDGKLVAFNAAGCIYIKELPNGKPQRITTTPDFEYEPSFSPDGRYLVYVNWTDELKGSINKIDLVTKMVNRLTVEKGFYYSPKFSNKGDVVIYRKGEGNEESGFAYGANPGIYTIAATGGTPKLILNNGIRPQFSADDSKIYYQGSEGDKKAFKVMDITGANKQTLYTSTYATQFCPSPNGKYMAFTELYNCYITPMAVTGSPQDLSANNKALPLNKLTRDAGTYLHWSKDSQKLMWTLGPKYYARDIKSAFPYADGVPDKTPVVDTNATAEIGLRLKTDLPTGKIAFTNARIITMKGEEVIEKGNIIIVQNKITAVGKSTDILVPDDAKVYDMGGKTIMPGMVDVHAHLRTSPDGITPQQSWSYYANLAFGVTTSHDPSSNTEMVFSQNEMLKAGNLVG
;
A
#
# COMPACT_ATOMS: atom_id res chain seq x y z
N ILE A 1 24.41 -35.21 -10.28
CA ILE A 1 23.27 -34.36 -9.83
C ILE A 1 23.12 -34.52 -8.32
N VAL A 2 22.85 -33.44 -7.58
CA VAL A 2 22.45 -33.50 -6.16
C VAL A 2 20.99 -33.05 -6.08
N PHE A 3 20.14 -33.79 -5.38
CA PHE A 3 18.70 -33.51 -5.32
C PHE A 3 18.09 -33.90 -3.97
N TYR A 4 16.95 -33.31 -3.64
CA TYR A 4 16.17 -33.65 -2.45
C TYR A 4 15.04 -34.60 -2.81
N ALA A 5 14.91 -35.71 -2.08
CA ALA A 5 13.80 -36.65 -2.22
C ALA A 5 13.57 -37.41 -0.91
N LYS A 6 12.31 -37.68 -0.57
CA LYS A 6 11.91 -38.45 0.63
C LYS A 6 12.51 -37.92 1.94
N GLY A 7 12.65 -36.59 2.09
CA GLY A 7 13.25 -36.01 3.30
C GLY A 7 14.78 -36.05 3.34
N LYS A 8 15.45 -36.52 2.28
CA LYS A 8 16.91 -36.75 2.24
C LYS A 8 17.57 -36.04 1.06
N ILE A 9 18.87 -35.83 1.17
CA ILE A 9 19.71 -35.34 0.07
C ILE A 9 20.30 -36.56 -0.63
N TRP A 10 20.28 -36.58 -1.95
CA TRP A 10 20.75 -37.68 -2.78
C TRP A 10 21.77 -37.17 -3.81
N LYS A 11 22.75 -38.01 -4.12
CA LYS A 11 23.65 -37.84 -5.26
C LYS A 11 23.29 -38.87 -6.33
N LEU A 12 23.03 -38.42 -7.55
CA LEU A 12 22.93 -39.25 -8.75
C LEU A 12 24.19 -39.09 -9.58
N ASP A 13 24.88 -40.19 -9.83
CA ASP A 13 25.93 -40.28 -10.83
C ASP A 13 25.28 -40.39 -12.21
N ILE A 14 25.57 -39.44 -13.12
CA ILE A 14 24.88 -39.34 -14.41
C ILE A 14 25.41 -40.32 -15.46
N THR A 15 26.55 -40.97 -15.20
CA THR A 15 27.15 -41.95 -16.10
C THR A 15 26.63 -43.35 -15.78
N THR A 16 26.60 -43.69 -14.49
CA THR A 16 26.17 -45.01 -14.00
C THR A 16 24.68 -45.07 -13.66
N LEU A 17 24.02 -43.92 -13.54
CA LEU A 17 22.64 -43.77 -13.06
C LEU A 17 22.43 -44.28 -11.63
N ASN A 18 23.51 -44.53 -10.88
CA ASN A 18 23.44 -44.93 -9.50
C ASN A 18 23.14 -43.73 -8.61
N SER A 19 22.22 -43.93 -7.66
CA SER A 19 21.90 -42.95 -6.64
C SER A 19 22.35 -43.40 -5.26
N ALA A 20 22.81 -42.46 -4.45
CA ALA A 20 23.19 -42.69 -3.06
C ALA A 20 22.67 -41.54 -2.20
N GLU A 21 22.20 -41.86 -0.99
CA GLU A 21 21.91 -40.84 0.03
C GLU A 21 23.21 -40.15 0.43
N ILE A 22 23.16 -38.82 0.51
CA ILE A 22 24.20 -38.01 1.16
C ILE A 22 23.77 -37.88 2.62
N PRO A 23 24.43 -38.58 3.56
CA PRO A 23 24.06 -38.48 4.96
C PRO A 23 24.27 -37.04 5.44
N PHE A 24 23.25 -36.49 6.06
CA PHE A 24 23.32 -35.19 6.71
C PHE A 24 22.51 -35.24 8.00
N GLU A 25 23.00 -34.55 9.02
CA GLU A 25 22.32 -34.33 10.28
C GLU A 25 22.51 -32.87 10.67
N VAL A 26 21.45 -32.24 11.16
CA VAL A 26 21.49 -30.86 11.65
C VAL A 26 20.84 -30.84 13.02
N THR A 27 21.61 -30.45 14.03
CA THR A 27 21.04 -30.05 15.32
C THR A 27 20.64 -28.59 15.23
N THR A 28 19.38 -28.28 15.49
CA THR A 28 18.88 -26.90 15.56
C THR A 28 18.25 -26.63 16.91
N GLN A 29 18.47 -25.42 17.41
CA GLN A 29 17.77 -24.90 18.58
C GLN A 29 16.74 -23.89 18.07
N GLN A 30 15.46 -24.20 18.26
CA GLN A 30 14.36 -23.30 17.90
C GLN A 30 13.72 -22.74 19.15
N LEU A 31 13.51 -21.42 19.18
CA LEU A 31 12.68 -20.79 20.20
C LEU A 31 11.22 -20.96 19.80
N VAL A 32 10.46 -21.73 20.57
CA VAL A 32 9.00 -21.81 20.42
C VAL A 32 8.40 -20.76 21.36
N SER A 33 7.70 -19.79 20.78
CA SER A 33 6.97 -18.77 21.54
C SER A 33 5.50 -19.16 21.65
N GLU A 34 4.83 -18.70 22.71
CA GLU A 34 3.39 -18.88 22.85
C GLU A 34 2.66 -18.20 21.69
N SER A 35 1.74 -18.91 21.04
CA SER A 35 0.93 -18.34 19.96
C SER A 35 0.02 -17.26 20.53
N LEU A 36 0.09 -16.07 19.93
CA LEU A 36 -0.77 -14.96 20.30
C LEU A 36 -2.21 -15.26 19.88
N HIS A 37 -3.09 -15.46 20.84
CA HIS A 37 -4.53 -15.62 20.60
C HIS A 37 -5.27 -14.36 21.01
N PHE A 38 -6.14 -13.86 20.12
CA PHE A 38 -7.04 -12.76 20.43
C PHE A 38 -8.38 -12.98 19.73
N PRO A 39 -9.50 -12.60 20.37
CA PRO A 39 -10.81 -12.73 19.75
C PRO A 39 -10.89 -11.85 18.50
N GLN A 40 -11.38 -12.42 17.40
CA GLN A 40 -11.75 -11.69 16.19
C GLN A 40 -13.26 -11.53 16.14
N LYS A 41 -13.72 -10.28 16.25
CA LYS A 41 -15.13 -9.96 16.03
C LYS A 41 -15.42 -10.08 14.54
N VAL A 42 -16.38 -10.92 14.18
CA VAL A 42 -16.84 -11.08 12.78
C VAL A 42 -17.47 -9.80 12.26
N TYR A 43 -18.05 -8.98 13.15
CA TYR A 43 -18.62 -7.68 12.81
C TYR A 43 -18.48 -6.66 13.95
N GLN A 44 -18.39 -5.39 13.58
CA GLN A 44 -18.45 -4.21 14.44
C GLN A 44 -18.97 -3.03 13.62
N ASP A 45 -19.78 -2.15 14.20
CA ASP A 45 -20.44 -1.03 13.49
C ASP A 45 -19.45 -0.04 12.86
N GLU A 46 -18.27 0.08 13.47
CA GLU A 46 -17.20 0.96 13.06
C GLU A 46 -15.84 0.34 13.34
N PHE A 47 -14.81 0.84 12.66
CA PHE A 47 -13.42 0.47 12.92
C PHE A 47 -12.51 1.69 12.81
N THR A 48 -11.38 1.63 13.51
CA THR A 48 -10.30 2.61 13.32
C THR A 48 -9.35 2.08 12.26
N ALA A 49 -9.10 2.86 11.20
CA ALA A 49 -8.14 2.52 10.17
C ALA A 49 -6.74 2.41 10.78
N ARG A 50 -6.08 1.28 10.54
CA ARG A 50 -4.74 0.97 11.04
C ARG A 50 -3.72 1.04 9.92
N MET A 51 -4.12 0.88 8.66
CA MET A 51 -3.22 1.00 7.52
C MET A 51 -3.34 2.37 6.86
N ILE A 52 -2.51 3.31 7.32
CA ILE A 52 -2.42 4.66 6.75
C ILE A 52 -1.35 4.68 5.67
N ARG A 53 -1.78 4.91 4.44
CA ARG A 53 -0.94 4.82 3.25
C ARG A 53 -0.60 6.19 2.68
N GLN A 54 0.59 6.29 2.08
CA GLN A 54 1.01 7.40 1.23
C GLN A 54 0.88 8.77 1.92
N LEU A 55 1.09 8.81 3.24
CA LEU A 55 0.93 10.02 4.03
C LEU A 55 1.99 11.05 3.64
N THR A 56 1.54 12.30 3.48
CA THR A 56 2.38 13.48 3.28
C THR A 56 1.94 14.60 4.22
N THR A 57 2.86 15.50 4.58
CA THR A 57 2.60 16.67 5.42
C THR A 57 2.56 17.94 4.57
N SER A 58 1.72 18.91 4.93
CA SER A 58 1.66 20.21 4.27
C SER A 58 2.96 21.00 4.46
N PRO A 59 3.29 21.95 3.56
CA PRO A 59 4.49 22.78 3.67
C PRO A 59 4.67 23.51 5.00
N ASP A 60 3.57 23.91 5.64
CA ASP A 60 3.55 24.62 6.92
C ASP A 60 3.54 23.68 8.15
N GLY A 61 3.52 22.36 7.92
CA GLY A 61 3.53 21.33 8.97
C GLY A 61 2.20 21.14 9.70
N LYS A 62 1.12 21.81 9.30
CA LYS A 62 -0.14 21.81 10.05
C LYS A 62 -1.13 20.74 9.61
N LEU A 63 -1.04 20.27 8.38
CA LEU A 63 -1.95 19.28 7.80
C LEU A 63 -1.19 18.03 7.40
N VAL A 64 -1.88 16.89 7.47
CA VAL A 64 -1.47 15.66 6.77
C VAL A 64 -2.54 15.26 5.78
N ALA A 65 -2.13 14.75 4.63
CA ALA A 65 -2.98 14.09 3.64
C ALA A 65 -2.53 12.65 3.48
N PHE A 66 -3.46 11.71 3.43
CA PHE A 66 -3.16 10.27 3.39
C PHE A 66 -4.28 9.46 2.75
N ASN A 67 -3.92 8.29 2.21
CA ASN A 67 -4.87 7.28 1.76
C ASN A 67 -5.23 6.32 2.90
N ALA A 68 -6.51 5.98 3.02
CA ALA A 68 -7.01 4.89 3.85
C ALA A 68 -8.31 4.36 3.24
N ALA A 69 -8.52 3.04 3.27
CA ALA A 69 -9.71 2.40 2.69
C ALA A 69 -10.07 2.89 1.27
N GLY A 70 -9.07 3.16 0.41
CA GLY A 70 -9.28 3.59 -0.98
C GLY A 70 -9.57 5.08 -1.18
N CYS A 71 -9.64 5.89 -0.12
CA CYS A 71 -9.96 7.32 -0.19
C CYS A 71 -8.85 8.19 0.39
N ILE A 72 -8.76 9.46 -0.04
CA ILE A 72 -7.85 10.42 0.58
C ILE A 72 -8.57 11.24 1.67
N TYR A 73 -7.88 11.39 2.79
CA TYR A 73 -8.30 12.19 3.93
C TYR A 73 -7.27 13.27 4.23
N ILE A 74 -7.75 14.38 4.78
CA ILE A 74 -6.91 15.44 5.37
C ILE A 74 -7.19 15.55 6.86
N LYS A 75 -6.16 15.84 7.65
CA LYS A 75 -6.27 16.03 9.10
C LYS A 75 -5.37 17.18 9.54
N GLU A 76 -5.89 18.06 10.40
CA GLU A 76 -5.08 19.02 11.16
C GLU A 76 -4.29 18.32 12.28
N LEU A 77 -2.99 18.60 12.35
CA LEU A 77 -2.13 18.08 13.41
C LEU A 77 -2.18 18.98 14.67
N PRO A 78 -1.97 18.39 15.87
CA PRO A 78 -1.90 16.95 16.13
C PRO A 78 -3.29 16.31 16.31
N ASN A 79 -4.33 17.08 16.63
CA ASN A 79 -5.58 16.57 17.22
C ASN A 79 -6.85 16.80 16.37
N GLY A 80 -6.71 17.29 15.14
CA GLY A 80 -7.85 17.47 14.23
C GLY A 80 -8.52 16.14 13.88
N LYS A 81 -9.74 16.20 13.36
CA LYS A 81 -10.45 15.02 12.86
C LYS A 81 -10.14 14.80 11.38
N PRO A 82 -9.77 13.58 10.94
CA PRO A 82 -9.68 13.27 9.53
C PRO A 82 -10.98 13.54 8.78
N GLN A 83 -10.87 14.19 7.61
CA GLN A 83 -11.99 14.49 6.72
C GLN A 83 -11.65 14.05 5.31
N ARG A 84 -12.59 13.38 4.63
CA ARG A 84 -12.41 12.98 3.23
C ARG A 84 -12.34 14.21 2.34
N ILE A 85 -11.46 14.18 1.32
CA ILE A 85 -11.27 15.34 0.44
C ILE A 85 -12.33 15.44 -0.67
N THR A 86 -13.01 14.34 -1.01
CA THR A 86 -14.06 14.25 -2.03
C THR A 86 -15.24 13.41 -1.54
N THR A 87 -16.32 13.36 -2.34
CA THR A 87 -17.52 12.54 -2.08
C THR A 87 -17.80 11.55 -3.22
N THR A 88 -16.89 11.39 -4.18
CA THR A 88 -17.08 10.48 -5.32
C THR A 88 -16.91 9.02 -4.89
N PRO A 89 -17.41 8.04 -5.66
CA PRO A 89 -17.13 6.62 -5.39
C PRO A 89 -15.75 6.18 -5.88
N ASP A 90 -15.01 7.06 -6.56
CA ASP A 90 -13.69 6.78 -7.10
C ASP A 90 -12.67 6.53 -5.98
N PHE A 91 -11.64 5.75 -6.31
CA PHE A 91 -10.50 5.60 -5.42
C PHE A 91 -9.44 6.66 -5.67
N GLU A 92 -8.71 6.97 -4.61
CA GLU A 92 -7.78 8.08 -4.57
C GLU A 92 -6.49 7.67 -3.84
N TYR A 93 -5.34 7.91 -4.45
CA TYR A 93 -4.03 7.45 -3.98
C TYR A 93 -2.96 8.52 -4.13
N GLU A 94 -1.84 8.35 -3.43
CA GLU A 94 -0.60 9.14 -3.58
C GLU A 94 -0.81 10.67 -3.54
N PRO A 95 -1.42 11.23 -2.48
CA PRO A 95 -1.54 12.68 -2.33
C PRO A 95 -0.19 13.37 -2.25
N SER A 96 -0.08 14.55 -2.84
CA SER A 96 1.04 15.48 -2.66
C SER A 96 0.57 16.93 -2.62
N PHE A 97 0.96 17.66 -1.58
CA PHE A 97 0.67 19.09 -1.47
C PHE A 97 1.42 19.92 -2.51
N SER A 98 0.79 21.01 -2.95
CA SER A 98 1.47 22.11 -3.64
C SER A 98 2.41 22.85 -2.69
N PRO A 99 3.41 23.59 -3.20
CA PRO A 99 4.39 24.31 -2.38
C PRO A 99 3.79 25.38 -1.45
N ASP A 100 2.60 25.89 -1.80
CA ASP A 100 1.81 26.85 -1.03
C ASP A 100 0.80 26.18 -0.07
N GLY A 101 0.65 24.86 -0.13
CA GLY A 101 -0.28 24.08 0.69
C GLY A 101 -1.76 24.19 0.31
N ARG A 102 -2.13 24.96 -0.72
CA ARG A 102 -3.53 25.18 -1.11
C ARG A 102 -4.13 24.01 -1.89
N TYR A 103 -3.31 23.27 -2.63
CA TYR A 103 -3.76 22.21 -3.52
C TYR A 103 -3.16 20.86 -3.12
N LEU A 104 -3.85 19.79 -3.50
CA LEU A 104 -3.27 18.46 -3.61
C LEU A 104 -3.27 18.03 -5.08
N VAL A 105 -2.20 17.38 -5.52
CA VAL A 105 -2.25 16.43 -6.64
C VAL A 105 -2.34 15.02 -6.10
N TYR A 106 -3.07 14.16 -6.79
CA TYR A 106 -3.28 12.78 -6.38
C TYR A 106 -3.61 11.92 -7.59
N VAL A 107 -3.48 10.61 -7.41
CA VAL A 107 -3.92 9.62 -8.39
C VAL A 107 -5.38 9.28 -8.13
N ASN A 108 -6.23 9.39 -9.14
CA ASN A 108 -7.62 8.92 -9.11
C ASN A 108 -7.74 7.62 -9.92
N TRP A 109 -8.61 6.70 -9.48
CA TRP A 109 -8.86 5.44 -10.15
C TRP A 109 -10.35 5.11 -10.22
N THR A 110 -10.79 4.74 -11.42
CA THR A 110 -12.02 3.97 -11.65
C THR A 110 -11.73 2.83 -12.63
N ASP A 111 -12.48 1.74 -12.57
CA ASP A 111 -12.23 0.61 -13.48
C ASP A 111 -12.55 0.98 -14.94
N GLU A 112 -13.48 1.91 -15.15
CA GLU A 112 -13.90 2.41 -16.46
C GLU A 112 -12.87 3.37 -17.08
N LEU A 113 -12.42 4.38 -16.34
CA LEU A 113 -11.53 5.44 -16.83
C LEU A 113 -10.05 5.19 -16.53
N LYS A 114 -9.74 4.12 -15.77
CA LYS A 114 -8.40 3.80 -15.28
C LYS A 114 -7.82 4.95 -14.44
N GLY A 115 -6.50 4.95 -14.29
CA GLY A 115 -5.79 5.95 -13.50
C GLY A 115 -5.86 7.35 -14.13
N SER A 116 -5.70 8.37 -13.29
CA SER A 116 -5.41 9.73 -13.72
C SER A 116 -4.72 10.54 -12.64
N ILE A 117 -4.03 11.60 -13.04
CA ILE A 117 -3.55 12.64 -12.14
C ILE A 117 -4.61 13.73 -12.03
N ASN A 118 -5.11 13.94 -10.82
CA ASN A 118 -6.07 14.99 -10.50
C ASN A 118 -5.43 16.03 -9.58
N LYS A 119 -5.91 17.27 -9.65
CA LYS A 119 -5.59 18.37 -8.74
C LYS A 119 -6.86 18.83 -8.05
N ILE A 120 -6.84 18.96 -6.73
CA ILE A 120 -7.95 19.51 -5.94
C ILE A 120 -7.53 20.79 -5.22
N ASP A 121 -8.38 21.81 -5.23
CA ASP A 121 -8.27 22.98 -4.36
C ASP A 121 -8.87 22.64 -2.99
N LEU A 122 -8.07 22.72 -1.93
CA LEU A 122 -8.52 22.31 -0.60
C LEU A 122 -9.55 23.26 0.03
N VAL A 123 -9.64 24.49 -0.46
CA VAL A 123 -10.60 25.51 -0.02
C VAL A 123 -11.92 25.35 -0.75
N THR A 124 -11.89 25.34 -2.08
CA THR A 124 -13.12 25.30 -2.89
C THR A 124 -13.65 23.89 -3.15
N LYS A 125 -12.82 22.86 -2.89
CA LYS A 125 -13.08 21.44 -3.22
C LYS A 125 -13.24 21.16 -4.72
N MET A 126 -12.92 22.12 -5.58
CA MET A 126 -12.95 21.92 -7.03
C MET A 126 -11.83 20.97 -7.46
N VAL A 127 -12.18 19.96 -8.25
CA VAL A 127 -11.26 18.97 -8.82
C VAL A 127 -11.03 19.27 -10.30
N ASN A 128 -9.77 19.29 -10.72
CA ASN A 128 -9.34 19.37 -12.10
C ASN A 128 -8.58 18.09 -12.48
N ARG A 129 -9.07 17.35 -13.48
CA ARG A 129 -8.38 16.17 -14.03
C ARG A 129 -7.31 16.61 -15.02
N LEU A 130 -6.04 16.44 -14.65
CA LEU A 130 -4.91 16.91 -15.46
C LEU A 130 -4.62 15.95 -16.63
N THR A 131 -4.76 14.64 -16.43
CA THR A 131 -4.55 13.63 -17.48
C THR A 131 -5.88 13.04 -17.93
N VAL A 132 -6.22 13.20 -19.20
CA VAL A 132 -7.51 12.75 -19.77
C VAL A 132 -7.46 11.35 -20.39
N GLU A 133 -6.29 10.91 -20.86
CA GLU A 133 -6.12 9.59 -21.45
C GLU A 133 -6.24 8.49 -20.38
N LYS A 134 -6.81 7.33 -20.75
CA LYS A 134 -6.76 6.14 -19.91
C LYS A 134 -5.32 5.67 -19.77
N GLY A 135 -4.93 5.28 -18.57
CA GLY A 135 -3.60 4.75 -18.31
C GLY A 135 -3.40 4.44 -16.84
N PHE A 136 -2.16 4.11 -16.48
CA PHE A 136 -1.75 3.85 -15.11
C PHE A 136 -0.79 4.94 -14.68
N TYR A 137 -1.16 5.73 -13.69
CA TYR A 137 -0.41 6.92 -13.29
C TYR A 137 -0.06 6.86 -11.80
N TYR A 138 1.14 7.28 -11.46
CA TYR A 138 1.71 7.11 -10.13
C TYR A 138 2.60 8.30 -9.76
N SER A 139 2.75 8.50 -8.46
CA SER A 139 3.71 9.41 -7.82
C SER A 139 3.70 10.84 -8.35
N PRO A 140 2.53 11.52 -8.40
CA PRO A 140 2.49 12.92 -8.80
C PRO A 140 3.15 13.82 -7.76
N LYS A 141 3.96 14.78 -8.23
CA LYS A 141 4.62 15.80 -7.42
C LYS A 141 4.59 17.15 -8.14
N PHE A 142 4.38 18.23 -7.39
CA PHE A 142 4.55 19.58 -7.93
C PHE A 142 6.03 19.94 -8.06
N SER A 143 6.35 20.84 -8.99
CA SER A 143 7.57 21.67 -8.95
C SER A 143 7.56 22.55 -7.70
N ASN A 144 8.72 23.04 -7.26
CA ASN A 144 8.81 23.97 -6.13
C ASN A 144 8.14 25.32 -6.45
N LYS A 145 8.08 25.69 -7.73
CA LYS A 145 7.29 26.83 -8.24
C LYS A 145 5.78 26.58 -8.24
N GLY A 146 5.33 25.32 -8.25
CA GLY A 146 3.91 24.93 -8.24
C GLY A 146 3.21 25.02 -9.62
N ASP A 147 3.95 25.30 -10.68
CA ASP A 147 3.46 25.50 -12.05
C ASP A 147 3.45 24.22 -12.90
N VAL A 148 4.21 23.20 -12.50
CA VAL A 148 4.36 21.92 -13.21
C VAL A 148 4.11 20.76 -12.26
N VAL A 149 3.51 19.69 -12.77
CA VAL A 149 3.35 18.40 -12.08
C VAL A 149 4.17 17.35 -12.82
N ILE A 150 5.06 16.66 -12.11
CA ILE A 150 5.82 15.49 -12.58
C ILE A 150 5.18 14.22 -12.04
N TYR A 151 5.14 13.16 -12.84
CA TYR A 151 4.52 11.88 -12.46
C TYR A 151 5.10 10.73 -13.29
N ARG A 152 4.81 9.48 -12.89
CA ARG A 152 5.11 8.26 -13.65
C ARG A 152 3.85 7.77 -14.37
N LYS A 153 3.98 7.39 -15.64
CA LYS A 153 3.04 6.51 -16.35
C LYS A 153 3.60 5.08 -16.35
N GLY A 154 2.79 4.09 -15.97
CA GLY A 154 3.17 2.67 -15.90
C GLY A 154 2.52 1.83 -17.00
N GLU A 155 2.96 0.57 -17.08
CA GLU A 155 2.50 -0.41 -18.08
C GLU A 155 1.24 -1.19 -17.65
N GLY A 156 0.82 -1.04 -16.38
CA GLY A 156 -0.18 -1.88 -15.77
C GLY A 156 0.42 -3.12 -15.11
N ASN A 157 -0.43 -4.00 -14.60
CA ASN A 157 -0.04 -5.24 -13.90
C ASN A 157 -1.19 -6.25 -13.94
N GLU A 158 -0.99 -7.44 -13.38
CA GLU A 158 -2.00 -8.52 -13.36
C GLU A 158 -3.30 -8.14 -12.63
N GLU A 159 -3.25 -7.17 -11.72
CA GLU A 159 -4.41 -6.73 -10.95
C GLU A 159 -5.22 -5.67 -11.71
N SER A 160 -4.54 -4.68 -12.30
CA SER A 160 -5.17 -3.56 -13.00
C SER A 160 -5.39 -3.80 -14.51
N GLY A 161 -4.81 -4.88 -15.03
CA GLY A 161 -4.66 -5.16 -16.46
C GLY A 161 -3.49 -4.41 -17.10
N PHE A 162 -3.16 -4.75 -18.35
CA PHE A 162 -2.09 -4.14 -19.16
C PHE A 162 -2.60 -3.23 -20.28
N ALA A 163 -3.91 -3.24 -20.55
CA ALA A 163 -4.52 -2.35 -21.53
C ALA A 163 -4.27 -0.89 -21.14
N TYR A 164 -3.94 -0.04 -22.12
CA TYR A 164 -3.59 1.38 -21.92
C TYR A 164 -2.23 1.65 -21.25
N GLY A 165 -1.38 0.62 -21.10
CA GLY A 165 -0.03 0.72 -20.55
C GLY A 165 1.07 1.21 -21.51
N ALA A 166 0.72 1.65 -22.72
CA ALA A 166 1.70 2.06 -23.72
C ALA A 166 2.44 3.36 -23.33
N ASN A 167 3.71 3.44 -23.74
CA ASN A 167 4.62 4.56 -23.46
C ASN A 167 4.79 4.84 -21.96
N PRO A 168 5.28 3.87 -21.17
CA PRO A 168 5.59 4.12 -19.77
C PRO A 168 6.76 5.11 -19.63
N GLY A 169 6.87 5.72 -18.46
CA GLY A 169 7.97 6.63 -18.17
C GLY A 169 7.61 7.76 -17.22
N ILE A 170 8.52 8.71 -17.10
CA ILE A 170 8.37 9.95 -16.34
C ILE A 170 7.88 11.05 -17.27
N TYR A 171 6.79 11.69 -16.87
CA TYR A 171 6.12 12.74 -17.61
C TYR A 171 6.01 14.01 -16.77
N THR A 172 5.90 15.15 -17.47
CA THR A 172 5.53 16.43 -16.87
C THR A 172 4.27 16.98 -17.55
N ILE A 173 3.48 17.73 -16.81
CA ILE A 173 2.31 18.46 -17.31
C ILE A 173 2.18 19.79 -16.56
N ALA A 174 1.68 20.84 -17.20
CA ALA A 174 1.37 22.08 -16.48
C ALA A 174 0.33 21.82 -15.38
N ALA A 175 0.46 22.47 -14.23
CA ALA A 175 -0.45 22.32 -13.10
C ALA A 175 -1.88 22.82 -13.42
N THR A 176 -2.06 23.55 -14.53
CA THR A 176 -3.35 23.97 -15.09
C THR A 176 -3.97 22.94 -16.03
N GLY A 177 -3.24 21.87 -16.38
CA GLY A 177 -3.61 20.93 -17.45
C GLY A 177 -2.94 21.29 -18.78
N GLY A 178 -3.11 20.43 -19.79
CA GLY A 178 -2.53 20.60 -21.12
C GLY A 178 -1.91 19.31 -21.65
N THR A 179 -1.03 19.41 -22.64
CA THR A 179 -0.37 18.26 -23.24
C THR A 179 0.77 17.73 -22.35
N PRO A 180 0.75 16.45 -21.94
CA PRO A 180 1.87 15.85 -21.24
C PRO A 180 3.14 15.78 -22.08
N LYS A 181 4.30 15.97 -21.44
CA LYS A 181 5.62 15.82 -22.05
C LYS A 181 6.36 14.64 -21.42
N LEU A 182 6.71 13.65 -22.23
CA LEU A 182 7.61 12.56 -21.84
C LEU A 182 9.02 13.10 -21.62
N ILE A 183 9.63 12.78 -20.47
CA ILE A 183 11.01 13.16 -20.13
C ILE A 183 11.95 11.96 -20.20
N LEU A 184 11.49 10.81 -19.69
CA LEU A 184 12.27 9.57 -19.66
C LEU A 184 11.32 8.38 -19.82
N ASN A 185 11.64 7.41 -20.66
CA ASN A 185 10.80 6.23 -20.93
C ASN A 185 10.86 5.13 -19.86
N ASN A 186 11.52 5.40 -18.73
CA ASN A 186 11.64 4.50 -17.60
C ASN A 186 11.80 5.29 -16.29
N GLY A 187 11.93 4.57 -15.18
CA GLY A 187 12.11 5.15 -13.85
C GLY A 187 10.81 5.37 -13.08
N ILE A 188 10.92 5.48 -11.76
CA ILE A 188 9.79 5.59 -10.84
C ILE A 188 10.04 6.67 -9.79
N ARG A 189 8.96 7.09 -9.09
CA ARG A 189 8.99 8.07 -7.99
C ARG A 189 9.77 9.36 -8.35
N PRO A 190 9.42 10.04 -9.48
CA PRO A 190 10.13 11.22 -9.90
C PRO A 190 9.82 12.43 -8.99
N GLN A 191 10.80 13.32 -8.80
CA GLN A 191 10.62 14.59 -8.10
C GLN A 191 11.67 15.61 -8.55
N PHE A 192 11.38 16.90 -8.41
CA PHE A 192 12.33 17.96 -8.73
C PHE A 192 13.39 18.15 -7.64
N SER A 193 14.56 18.67 -8.02
CA SER A 193 15.53 19.25 -7.09
C SER A 193 15.01 20.55 -6.46
N ALA A 194 15.65 21.01 -5.39
CA ALA A 194 15.26 22.21 -4.62
C ALA A 194 14.97 23.48 -5.45
N ASP A 195 15.70 23.61 -6.55
CA ASP A 195 15.74 24.76 -7.45
C ASP A 195 15.00 24.50 -8.77
N ASP A 196 14.31 23.36 -8.89
CA ASP A 196 13.65 22.87 -10.11
C ASP A 196 14.58 22.69 -11.33
N SER A 197 15.91 22.62 -11.13
CA SER A 197 16.87 22.47 -12.26
C SER A 197 17.08 21.01 -12.69
N LYS A 198 16.86 20.05 -11.78
CA LYS A 198 17.08 18.63 -11.99
C LYS A 198 15.86 17.80 -11.58
N ILE A 199 15.85 16.55 -12.04
CA ILE A 199 14.88 15.53 -11.65
C ILE A 199 15.61 14.39 -10.96
N TYR A 200 15.20 14.08 -9.74
CA TYR A 200 15.54 12.86 -9.04
C TYR A 200 14.52 11.76 -9.37
N TYR A 201 14.99 10.53 -9.54
CA TYR A 201 14.14 9.38 -9.82
C TYR A 201 14.80 8.09 -9.34
N GLN A 202 14.00 7.03 -9.23
CA GLN A 202 14.47 5.69 -8.88
C GLN A 202 14.46 4.78 -10.12
N GLY A 203 15.39 3.85 -10.17
CA GLY A 203 15.51 2.82 -11.20
C GLY A 203 16.36 1.66 -10.70
N SER A 204 17.13 1.05 -11.60
CA SER A 204 18.05 -0.04 -11.24
C SER A 204 19.45 0.19 -11.81
N GLU A 205 20.44 -0.43 -11.18
CA GLU A 205 21.80 -0.67 -11.68
C GLU A 205 22.12 -2.14 -11.43
N GLY A 206 22.17 -2.96 -12.48
CA GLY A 206 22.24 -4.41 -12.33
C GLY A 206 21.05 -4.95 -11.53
N ASP A 207 21.35 -5.73 -10.49
CA ASP A 207 20.38 -6.30 -9.55
C ASP A 207 20.00 -5.34 -8.40
N LYS A 208 20.67 -4.19 -8.29
CA LYS A 208 20.41 -3.20 -7.24
C LYS A 208 19.40 -2.16 -7.68
N LYS A 209 18.62 -1.66 -6.71
CA LYS A 209 17.85 -0.43 -6.88
C LYS A 209 18.80 0.75 -6.89
N ALA A 210 18.42 1.79 -7.62
CA ALA A 210 19.26 2.96 -7.83
C ALA A 210 18.48 4.26 -7.64
N PHE A 211 19.10 5.23 -6.98
CA PHE A 211 18.64 6.62 -6.94
C PHE A 211 19.48 7.44 -7.90
N LYS A 212 18.81 8.07 -8.85
CA LYS A 212 19.42 8.72 -10.02
C LYS A 212 18.96 10.17 -10.11
N VAL A 213 19.75 10.96 -10.83
CA VAL A 213 19.48 12.36 -11.15
C VAL A 213 19.68 12.60 -12.64
N MET A 214 18.92 13.52 -13.21
CA MET A 214 19.07 14.00 -14.58
C MET A 214 18.70 15.48 -14.67
N ASP A 215 19.08 16.14 -15.75
CA ASP A 215 18.58 17.47 -16.05
C ASP A 215 17.08 17.42 -16.39
N ILE A 216 16.37 18.55 -16.25
CA ILE A 216 14.94 18.63 -16.55
C ILE A 216 14.57 18.27 -18.00
N THR A 217 15.55 18.27 -18.91
CA THR A 217 15.39 17.84 -20.31
C THR A 217 15.45 16.32 -20.49
N GLY A 218 15.87 15.57 -19.47
CA GLY A 218 16.18 14.14 -19.54
C GLY A 218 17.64 13.83 -19.89
N ALA A 219 18.47 14.84 -20.11
CA ALA A 219 19.91 14.70 -20.38
C ALA A 219 20.73 14.48 -19.10
N ASN A 220 22.03 14.20 -19.26
CA ASN A 220 23.03 14.16 -18.17
C ASN A 220 22.60 13.28 -16.98
N LYS A 221 22.19 12.05 -17.28
CA LYS A 221 21.77 11.07 -16.27
C LYS A 221 22.96 10.59 -15.46
N GLN A 222 22.82 10.56 -14.14
CA GLN A 222 23.82 10.06 -13.21
C GLN A 222 23.17 9.23 -12.12
N THR A 223 23.78 8.10 -11.77
CA THR A 223 23.41 7.35 -10.57
C THR A 223 24.18 7.86 -9.37
N LEU A 224 23.46 8.24 -8.31
CA LEU A 224 24.04 8.75 -7.07
C LEU A 224 24.19 7.66 -6.03
N TYR A 225 23.16 6.82 -5.88
CA TYR A 225 23.15 5.73 -4.92
C TYR A 225 22.64 4.43 -5.54
N THR A 226 23.14 3.31 -5.03
CA THR A 226 22.60 1.98 -5.27
C THR A 226 22.29 1.30 -3.94
N SER A 227 21.37 0.35 -3.91
CA SER A 227 21.10 -0.46 -2.73
C SER A 227 20.46 -1.78 -3.10
N THR A 228 20.87 -2.84 -2.41
CA THR A 228 20.23 -4.17 -2.52
C THR A 228 18.86 -4.18 -1.84
N TYR A 229 18.72 -3.52 -0.68
CA TYR A 229 17.56 -3.69 0.20
C TYR A 229 16.74 -2.43 0.44
N ALA A 230 17.20 -1.25 -0.01
CA ALA A 230 16.42 -0.03 0.18
C ALA A 230 15.05 -0.14 -0.53
N THR A 231 13.97 0.28 0.13
CA THR A 231 12.62 0.30 -0.45
C THR A 231 12.14 1.69 -0.82
N GLN A 232 12.77 2.72 -0.26
CA GLN A 232 12.51 4.13 -0.56
C GLN A 232 13.80 4.93 -0.41
N PHE A 233 14.06 5.84 -1.35
CA PHE A 233 15.04 6.91 -1.23
C PHE A 233 14.31 8.24 -1.07
N CYS A 234 14.74 9.06 -0.13
CA CYS A 234 14.07 10.29 0.28
C CYS A 234 15.13 11.39 0.54
N PRO A 235 15.62 12.07 -0.51
CA PRO A 235 16.54 13.20 -0.34
C PRO A 235 15.84 14.34 0.40
N SER A 236 16.60 15.05 1.25
CA SER A 236 16.13 16.28 1.88
C SER A 236 15.92 17.38 0.82
N PRO A 237 14.92 18.28 0.98
CA PRO A 237 14.68 19.37 0.05
C PRO A 237 15.91 20.23 -0.24
N ASN A 238 16.77 20.49 0.73
CA ASN A 238 18.01 21.26 0.54
C ASN A 238 19.18 20.47 -0.08
N GLY A 239 18.99 19.19 -0.41
CA GLY A 239 20.00 18.32 -1.02
C GLY A 239 21.17 17.90 -0.11
N LYS A 240 21.11 18.17 1.21
CA LYS A 240 22.21 17.88 2.14
C LYS A 240 22.17 16.49 2.78
N TYR A 241 21.00 15.86 2.83
CA TYR A 241 20.80 14.56 3.48
C TYR A 241 20.02 13.61 2.58
N MET A 242 20.29 12.32 2.75
CA MET A 242 19.53 11.24 2.16
C MET A 242 18.95 10.41 3.29
N ALA A 243 17.62 10.37 3.37
CA ALA A 243 16.92 9.40 4.19
C ALA A 243 16.46 8.23 3.32
N PHE A 244 16.40 7.03 3.90
CA PHE A 244 15.96 5.84 3.17
C PHE A 244 15.33 4.81 4.09
N THR A 245 14.53 3.91 3.51
CA THR A 245 14.02 2.73 4.21
C THR A 245 14.77 1.50 3.76
N GLU A 246 15.17 0.65 4.69
CA GLU A 246 15.73 -0.67 4.43
C GLU A 246 15.16 -1.66 5.44
N LEU A 247 14.59 -2.77 4.95
CA LEU A 247 14.00 -3.83 5.78
C LEU A 247 13.11 -3.24 6.89
N TYR A 248 12.16 -2.41 6.47
CA TYR A 248 11.18 -1.68 7.30
C TYR A 248 11.74 -0.57 8.21
N ASN A 249 13.05 -0.37 8.29
CA ASN A 249 13.65 0.63 9.17
C ASN A 249 14.06 1.89 8.43
N CYS A 250 13.94 3.05 9.09
CA CYS A 250 14.31 4.34 8.55
C CYS A 250 15.75 4.69 8.92
N TYR A 251 16.51 5.19 7.96
CA TYR A 251 17.89 5.63 8.14
C TYR A 251 18.11 7.00 7.50
N ILE A 252 19.17 7.69 7.95
CA ILE A 252 19.61 8.96 7.40
C ILE A 252 21.15 9.01 7.31
N THR A 253 21.65 9.61 6.24
CA THR A 253 23.07 9.86 5.96
C THR A 253 23.24 11.23 5.29
N PRO A 254 24.42 11.88 5.37
CA PRO A 254 24.75 13.00 4.49
C PRO A 254 24.61 12.59 3.03
N MET A 255 24.09 13.51 2.22
CA MET A 255 24.01 13.34 0.78
C MET A 255 25.26 13.96 0.14
N ALA A 256 25.97 13.17 -0.66
CA ALA A 256 27.17 13.60 -1.36
C ALA A 256 27.09 13.16 -2.81
N VAL A 257 27.48 14.06 -3.73
CA VAL A 257 27.63 13.74 -5.14
C VAL A 257 29.10 13.38 -5.37
N THR A 258 29.35 12.10 -5.62
CA THR A 258 30.69 11.58 -5.93
C THR A 258 30.82 11.17 -7.39
N GLY A 259 32.04 10.95 -7.87
CA GLY A 259 32.30 10.49 -9.24
C GLY A 259 31.81 9.06 -9.54
N SER A 260 31.40 8.31 -8.51
CA SER A 260 30.83 6.97 -8.65
C SER A 260 29.62 6.80 -7.70
N PRO A 261 28.67 5.90 -8.02
CA PRO A 261 27.53 5.63 -7.13
C PRO A 261 27.97 5.11 -5.77
N GLN A 262 27.33 5.59 -4.71
CA GLN A 262 27.54 5.10 -3.35
C GLN A 262 26.56 3.97 -3.02
N ASP A 263 26.97 2.97 -2.25
CA ASP A 263 26.07 1.93 -1.75
C ASP A 263 25.34 2.43 -0.50
N LEU A 264 24.01 2.44 -0.52
CA LEU A 264 23.19 2.70 0.67
C LEU A 264 22.79 1.38 1.28
N SER A 265 23.34 1.10 2.46
CA SER A 265 22.95 -0.04 3.28
C SER A 265 23.02 0.30 4.76
N ALA A 266 22.14 -0.31 5.56
CA ALA A 266 22.20 -0.29 7.02
C ALA A 266 23.56 -0.76 7.57
N ASN A 267 24.29 -1.59 6.82
CA ASN A 267 25.59 -2.14 7.19
C ASN A 267 26.77 -1.36 6.61
N ASN A 268 26.53 -0.32 5.81
CA ASN A 268 27.61 0.46 5.22
C ASN A 268 28.29 1.33 6.28
N LYS A 269 29.59 1.13 6.48
CA LYS A 269 30.43 1.89 7.44
C LYS A 269 31.19 3.06 6.81
N ALA A 270 31.11 3.24 5.49
CA ALA A 270 31.82 4.28 4.77
C ALA A 270 31.16 5.66 4.88
N LEU A 271 29.87 5.70 5.23
CA LEU A 271 29.10 6.94 5.38
C LEU A 271 28.59 7.06 6.82
N PRO A 272 28.62 8.27 7.42
CA PRO A 272 27.92 8.54 8.66
C PRO A 272 26.42 8.19 8.54
N LEU A 273 25.95 7.25 9.35
CA LEU A 273 24.61 6.67 9.24
C LEU A 273 23.94 6.60 10.61
N ASN A 274 22.66 6.96 10.68
CA ASN A 274 21.86 6.74 11.89
C ASN A 274 20.53 6.06 11.57
N LYS A 275 20.19 5.06 12.40
CA LYS A 275 18.86 4.43 12.43
C LYS A 275 17.90 5.31 13.23
N LEU A 276 16.73 5.58 12.68
CA LEU A 276 15.74 6.48 13.28
C LEU A 276 14.62 5.73 14.00
N THR A 277 14.28 4.55 13.50
CA THR A 277 13.17 3.73 14.00
C THR A 277 13.62 2.71 15.02
N ARG A 278 12.83 2.53 16.07
CA ARG A 278 12.93 1.36 16.95
C ARG A 278 12.47 0.10 16.19
N ASP A 279 11.22 0.13 15.73
CA ASP A 279 10.54 -1.03 15.12
C ASP A 279 10.55 -0.96 13.58
N ALA A 280 9.88 0.05 13.02
CA ALA A 280 9.72 0.24 11.58
C ALA A 280 9.21 1.65 11.23
N GLY A 281 9.25 2.01 9.94
CA GLY A 281 8.64 3.21 9.39
C GLY A 281 8.56 3.16 7.86
N THR A 282 7.51 3.77 7.31
CA THR A 282 7.26 3.89 5.87
C THR A 282 6.79 5.31 5.53
N TYR A 283 6.67 5.61 4.24
CA TYR A 283 6.31 6.93 3.68
C TYR A 283 7.18 8.05 4.23
N LEU A 284 8.50 7.88 4.18
CA LEU A 284 9.43 8.92 4.59
C LEU A 284 9.24 10.18 3.73
N HIS A 285 9.20 11.32 4.40
CA HIS A 285 9.16 12.62 3.76
C HIS A 285 9.74 13.68 4.70
N TRP A 286 10.04 14.85 4.13
CA TRP A 286 10.72 15.94 4.82
C TRP A 286 9.81 17.14 5.00
N SER A 287 10.05 17.92 6.05
CA SER A 287 9.53 19.28 6.13
C SER A 287 10.18 20.15 5.05
N LYS A 288 9.46 21.19 4.60
CA LYS A 288 9.92 22.07 3.51
C LYS A 288 11.28 22.72 3.79
N ASP A 289 11.56 23.05 5.05
CA ASP A 289 12.81 23.65 5.53
C ASP A 289 13.95 22.63 5.76
N SER A 290 13.71 21.34 5.48
CA SER A 290 14.63 20.23 5.73
C SER A 290 15.04 20.05 7.21
N GLN A 291 14.27 20.60 8.15
CA GLN A 291 14.58 20.50 9.59
C GLN A 291 13.95 19.29 10.27
N LYS A 292 12.91 18.69 9.68
CA LYS A 292 12.23 17.52 10.22
C LYS A 292 12.14 16.41 9.17
N LEU A 293 12.36 15.18 9.63
CA LEU A 293 12.00 13.98 8.89
C LEU A 293 10.75 13.37 9.52
N MET A 294 9.83 12.92 8.68
CA MET A 294 8.56 12.34 9.10
C MET A 294 8.32 11.00 8.42
N TRP A 295 7.62 10.11 9.12
CA TRP A 295 7.22 8.79 8.63
C TRP A 295 5.97 8.31 9.38
N THR A 296 5.42 7.19 8.91
CA THR A 296 4.31 6.51 9.59
C THR A 296 4.64 5.07 9.94
N LEU A 297 3.97 4.56 10.98
CA LEU A 297 3.92 3.14 11.31
C LEU A 297 2.49 2.78 11.73
N GLY A 298 1.75 2.14 10.82
CA GLY A 298 0.32 1.92 11.01
C GLY A 298 -0.43 3.25 11.17
N PRO A 299 -1.23 3.45 12.24
CA PRO A 299 -1.95 4.70 12.48
C PRO A 299 -1.09 5.81 13.11
N LYS A 300 0.18 5.54 13.40
CA LYS A 300 1.06 6.48 14.10
C LYS A 300 1.84 7.35 13.13
N TYR A 301 1.86 8.64 13.43
CA TYR A 301 2.66 9.65 12.74
C TYR A 301 3.84 10.07 13.61
N TYR A 302 5.02 10.09 13.03
CA TYR A 302 6.26 10.49 13.67
C TYR A 302 6.85 11.68 12.91
N ALA A 303 7.31 12.68 13.65
CA ALA A 303 8.06 13.80 13.12
C ALA A 303 9.24 14.10 14.05
N ARG A 304 10.44 14.08 13.50
CA ARG A 304 11.69 14.19 14.26
C ARG A 304 12.57 15.30 13.71
N ASP A 305 13.05 16.17 14.59
CA ASP A 305 14.04 17.19 14.25
C ASP A 305 15.39 16.55 13.89
N ILE A 306 15.98 17.02 12.80
CA ILE A 306 17.20 16.44 12.22
C ILE A 306 18.41 16.59 13.13
N LYS A 307 18.51 17.71 13.86
CA LYS A 307 19.55 17.91 14.87
C LYS A 307 19.56 16.81 15.94
N SER A 308 18.38 16.33 16.31
CA SER A 308 18.20 15.23 17.28
C SER A 308 18.31 13.84 16.64
N ALA A 309 18.05 13.73 15.34
CA ALA A 309 18.15 12.50 14.57
C ALA A 309 19.57 12.18 14.10
N PHE A 310 20.37 13.22 13.90
CA PHE A 310 21.68 13.16 13.30
C PHE A 310 22.61 14.21 13.96
N PRO A 311 22.99 14.05 15.25
CA PRO A 311 23.72 15.05 16.01
C PRO A 311 25.12 15.35 15.46
N TYR A 312 25.63 14.48 14.56
CA TYR A 312 26.86 14.71 13.80
C TYR A 312 26.74 15.85 12.77
N ALA A 313 25.55 16.38 12.51
CA ALA A 313 25.33 17.51 11.60
C ALA A 313 25.97 18.83 12.07
N ASP A 314 26.14 19.02 13.38
CA ASP A 314 26.55 20.30 13.99
C ASP A 314 27.83 20.18 14.86
N GLY A 315 28.66 19.15 14.66
CA GLY A 315 29.96 19.00 15.36
C GLY A 315 29.87 18.66 16.87
N VAL A 316 28.73 18.12 17.31
CA VAL A 316 28.51 17.70 18.72
C VAL A 316 29.04 16.28 18.94
N PRO A 317 29.77 15.98 20.05
CA PRO A 317 30.34 14.65 20.28
C PRO A 317 29.28 13.57 20.55
N ASP A 318 29.66 12.33 20.22
CA ASP A 318 28.94 11.05 20.36
C ASP A 318 27.80 11.03 21.37
N LYS A 319 26.58 11.21 20.85
CA LYS A 319 25.39 10.59 21.42
C LYS A 319 24.77 9.73 20.35
N THR A 320 24.71 8.42 20.59
CA THR A 320 23.84 7.53 19.81
C THR A 320 22.44 8.12 19.88
N PRO A 321 21.84 8.53 18.74
CA PRO A 321 20.52 9.11 18.75
C PRO A 321 19.55 8.11 19.36
N VAL A 322 18.74 8.53 20.33
CA VAL A 322 17.70 7.66 20.89
C VAL A 322 16.76 7.28 19.75
N VAL A 323 16.47 5.99 19.60
CA VAL A 323 15.46 5.51 18.65
C VAL A 323 14.08 5.93 19.16
N ASP A 324 13.20 6.36 18.26
CA ASP A 324 11.91 6.90 18.71
C ASP A 324 11.06 5.81 19.39
N THR A 325 10.43 6.21 20.50
CA THR A 325 9.54 5.36 21.30
C THR A 325 8.09 5.86 21.28
N ASN A 326 7.86 7.16 21.05
CA ASN A 326 6.52 7.78 21.11
C ASN A 326 6.16 8.42 19.76
N ALA A 327 4.91 8.22 19.32
CA ALA A 327 4.37 8.89 18.15
C ALA A 327 4.13 10.37 18.43
N THR A 328 4.34 11.22 17.43
CA THR A 328 4.02 12.66 17.49
C THR A 328 2.50 12.88 17.47
N ALA A 329 1.78 12.05 16.70
CA ALA A 329 0.32 12.07 16.65
C ALA A 329 -0.23 10.69 16.25
N GLU A 330 -1.47 10.40 16.64
CA GLU A 330 -2.27 9.29 16.12
C GLU A 330 -3.18 9.80 15.02
N ILE A 331 -3.29 9.11 13.88
CA ILE A 331 -4.15 9.55 12.78
C ILE A 331 -5.63 9.47 13.15
N GLY A 332 -6.05 8.39 13.82
CA GLY A 332 -7.37 8.30 14.47
C GLY A 332 -8.56 8.33 13.51
N LEU A 333 -8.41 7.87 12.27
CA LEU A 333 -9.51 7.79 11.32
C LEU A 333 -10.47 6.66 11.72
N ARG A 334 -11.71 7.01 12.09
CA ARG A 334 -12.80 6.06 12.33
C ARG A 334 -13.71 6.00 11.10
N LEU A 335 -13.98 4.80 10.63
CA LEU A 335 -14.85 4.50 9.50
C LEU A 335 -16.00 3.62 9.95
N LYS A 336 -17.15 3.78 9.31
CA LYS A 336 -18.27 2.84 9.46
C LYS A 336 -17.94 1.56 8.71
N THR A 337 -18.32 0.43 9.28
CA THR A 337 -18.32 -0.83 8.55
C THR A 337 -19.55 -0.86 7.65
N ASP A 338 -19.43 -1.42 6.46
CA ASP A 338 -20.55 -1.65 5.57
C ASP A 338 -21.58 -2.56 6.25
N LEU A 339 -22.84 -2.17 6.10
CA LEU A 339 -23.97 -2.86 6.68
C LEU A 339 -25.10 -2.87 5.65
N PRO A 340 -25.35 -4.01 5.00
CA PRO A 340 -26.49 -4.13 4.10
C PRO A 340 -27.80 -3.87 4.85
N THR A 341 -28.75 -3.23 4.19
CA THR A 341 -30.08 -2.94 4.73
C THR A 341 -31.12 -3.95 4.24
N GLY A 342 -32.17 -4.17 5.03
CA GLY A 342 -33.31 -4.99 4.65
C GLY A 342 -33.19 -6.47 5.04
N LYS A 343 -34.04 -7.30 4.45
CA LYS A 343 -34.13 -8.74 4.71
C LYS A 343 -34.04 -9.52 3.41
N ILE A 344 -33.33 -10.64 3.42
CA ILE A 344 -33.22 -11.58 2.30
C ILE A 344 -33.69 -12.95 2.78
N ALA A 345 -34.48 -13.64 1.95
CA ALA A 345 -34.89 -15.01 2.18
C ALA A 345 -34.46 -15.90 1.02
N PHE A 346 -33.64 -16.90 1.29
CA PHE A 346 -33.39 -18.00 0.37
C PHE A 346 -34.35 -19.14 0.71
N THR A 347 -35.19 -19.57 -0.23
CA THR A 347 -36.25 -20.55 0.02
C THR A 347 -36.06 -21.84 -0.77
N ASN A 348 -36.61 -22.95 -0.28
CA ASN A 348 -36.59 -24.27 -0.94
C ASN A 348 -35.20 -24.83 -1.28
N ALA A 349 -34.13 -24.36 -0.61
CA ALA A 349 -32.78 -24.84 -0.86
C ALA A 349 -32.53 -26.19 -0.19
N ARG A 350 -31.65 -27.01 -0.78
CA ARG A 350 -30.95 -28.06 -0.03
C ARG A 350 -29.82 -27.40 0.78
N ILE A 351 -29.81 -27.51 2.10
CA ILE A 351 -28.88 -26.77 2.98
C ILE A 351 -27.96 -27.75 3.71
N ILE A 352 -26.65 -27.57 3.55
CA ILE A 352 -25.62 -28.23 4.37
C ILE A 352 -25.39 -27.37 5.61
N THR A 353 -25.65 -27.90 6.79
CA THR A 353 -25.65 -27.10 8.04
C THR A 353 -24.30 -27.07 8.76
N MET A 354 -23.42 -28.03 8.45
CA MET A 354 -22.20 -28.35 9.21
C MET A 354 -22.44 -28.76 10.68
N LYS A 355 -23.69 -29.05 11.07
CA LYS A 355 -24.03 -29.66 12.36
C LYS A 355 -23.98 -31.19 12.23
N GLY A 356 -22.79 -31.75 12.34
CA GLY A 356 -22.57 -33.17 12.05
C GLY A 356 -22.91 -33.49 10.60
N GLU A 357 -23.75 -34.50 10.37
CA GLU A 357 -24.18 -34.94 9.03
C GLU A 357 -25.52 -34.32 8.57
N GLU A 358 -26.07 -33.36 9.33
CA GLU A 358 -27.39 -32.79 9.04
C GLU A 358 -27.42 -32.02 7.69
N VAL A 359 -28.33 -32.46 6.83
CA VAL A 359 -28.74 -31.77 5.61
C VAL A 359 -30.24 -31.50 5.65
N ILE A 360 -30.64 -30.26 5.38
CA ILE A 360 -32.04 -29.88 5.22
C ILE A 360 -32.37 -29.95 3.73
N GLU A 361 -33.12 -30.97 3.30
CA GLU A 361 -33.39 -31.20 1.87
C GLU A 361 -34.28 -30.11 1.22
N LYS A 362 -35.11 -29.43 2.02
CA LYS A 362 -35.94 -28.30 1.56
C LYS A 362 -36.11 -27.26 2.66
N GLY A 363 -35.16 -26.33 2.74
CA GLY A 363 -35.05 -25.35 3.81
C GLY A 363 -35.15 -23.89 3.36
N ASN A 364 -35.35 -23.02 4.35
CA ASN A 364 -35.30 -21.57 4.20
C ASN A 364 -34.15 -21.00 5.05
N ILE A 365 -33.49 -19.95 4.55
CA ILE A 365 -32.50 -19.13 5.26
C ILE A 365 -33.01 -17.69 5.27
N ILE A 366 -33.12 -17.10 6.45
CA ILE A 366 -33.49 -15.68 6.64
C ILE A 366 -32.25 -14.90 7.06
N ILE A 367 -31.96 -13.84 6.31
CA ILE A 367 -30.88 -12.90 6.58
C ILE A 367 -31.52 -11.55 6.86
N VAL A 368 -31.19 -10.94 7.99
CA VAL A 368 -31.56 -9.57 8.33
C VAL A 368 -30.27 -8.77 8.39
N GLN A 369 -30.16 -7.74 7.55
CA GLN A 369 -28.92 -6.99 7.35
C GLN A 369 -27.75 -7.94 7.02
N ASN A 370 -26.75 -8.02 7.90
CA ASN A 370 -25.58 -8.88 7.75
C ASN A 370 -25.64 -10.17 8.58
N LYS A 371 -26.78 -10.52 9.16
CA LYS A 371 -26.92 -11.64 10.09
C LYS A 371 -27.91 -12.67 9.58
N ILE A 372 -27.49 -13.93 9.55
CA ILE A 372 -28.40 -15.07 9.42
C ILE A 372 -29.20 -15.17 10.73
N THR A 373 -30.52 -14.93 10.67
CA THR A 373 -31.40 -14.96 11.83
C THR A 373 -32.18 -16.26 11.98
N ALA A 374 -32.34 -17.02 10.88
CA ALA A 374 -32.99 -18.33 10.90
C ALA A 374 -32.48 -19.23 9.78
N VAL A 375 -32.35 -20.52 10.08
CA VAL A 375 -32.07 -21.62 9.14
C VAL A 375 -32.90 -22.82 9.58
N GLY A 376 -33.63 -23.45 8.68
CA GLY A 376 -34.49 -24.59 9.03
C GLY A 376 -35.28 -25.12 7.86
N LYS A 377 -36.14 -26.12 8.10
CA LYS A 377 -37.06 -26.64 7.08
C LYS A 377 -38.01 -25.54 6.63
N SER A 378 -38.42 -25.59 5.37
CA SER A 378 -39.35 -24.61 4.78
C SER A 378 -40.70 -24.55 5.49
N THR A 379 -41.12 -25.63 6.16
CA THR A 379 -42.33 -25.70 7.00
C THR A 379 -42.18 -25.01 8.34
N ASP A 380 -40.95 -24.84 8.83
CA ASP A 380 -40.67 -24.41 10.20
C ASP A 380 -40.23 -22.94 10.23
N ILE A 381 -39.69 -22.44 9.12
CA ILE A 381 -39.17 -21.08 8.98
C ILE A 381 -40.09 -20.23 8.10
N LEU A 382 -40.83 -19.33 8.74
CA LEU A 382 -41.66 -18.34 8.06
C LEU A 382 -40.79 -17.31 7.32
N VAL A 383 -41.18 -17.02 6.09
CA VAL A 383 -40.55 -15.97 5.26
C VAL A 383 -41.21 -14.64 5.60
N PRO A 384 -40.48 -13.61 6.03
CA PRO A 384 -41.04 -12.28 6.27
C PRO A 384 -41.62 -11.68 4.98
N ASP A 385 -42.79 -11.05 5.07
CA ASP A 385 -43.48 -10.45 3.91
C ASP A 385 -42.66 -9.32 3.24
N ASP A 386 -41.77 -8.67 4.00
CA ASP A 386 -40.87 -7.61 3.53
C ASP A 386 -39.49 -8.11 3.09
N ALA A 387 -39.27 -9.43 3.05
CA ALA A 387 -38.00 -9.99 2.60
C ALA A 387 -37.89 -10.03 1.07
N LYS A 388 -36.70 -9.74 0.55
CA LYS A 388 -36.35 -10.06 -0.83
C LYS A 388 -36.18 -11.58 -0.96
N VAL A 389 -37.13 -12.23 -1.63
CA VAL A 389 -37.17 -13.69 -1.75
C VAL A 389 -36.40 -14.15 -2.99
N TYR A 390 -35.57 -15.16 -2.81
CA TYR A 390 -34.93 -15.90 -3.88
C TYR A 390 -35.26 -17.39 -3.75
N ASP A 391 -35.97 -17.94 -4.73
CA ASP A 391 -36.25 -19.38 -4.80
C ASP A 391 -35.00 -20.16 -5.24
N MET A 392 -34.57 -21.07 -4.38
CA MET A 392 -33.36 -21.88 -4.54
C MET A 392 -33.68 -23.35 -4.80
N GLY A 393 -34.90 -23.65 -5.26
CA GLY A 393 -35.30 -24.99 -5.69
C GLY A 393 -34.28 -25.63 -6.64
N GLY A 394 -33.86 -26.87 -6.32
CA GLY A 394 -32.85 -27.61 -7.08
C GLY A 394 -31.40 -27.14 -6.86
N LYS A 395 -31.16 -26.15 -5.99
CA LYS A 395 -29.82 -25.67 -5.63
C LYS A 395 -29.42 -26.14 -4.23
N THR A 396 -28.11 -26.26 -4.02
CA THR A 396 -27.54 -26.54 -2.70
C THR A 396 -26.84 -25.30 -2.16
N ILE A 397 -27.11 -24.96 -0.90
CA ILE A 397 -26.39 -23.93 -0.14
C ILE A 397 -25.49 -24.64 0.87
N MET A 398 -24.23 -24.23 0.91
CA MET A 398 -23.25 -24.68 1.89
C MET A 398 -22.65 -23.47 2.62
N PRO A 399 -22.04 -23.65 3.81
CA PRO A 399 -21.30 -22.57 4.44
C PRO A 399 -20.13 -22.12 3.57
N GLY A 400 -19.80 -20.85 3.67
CA GLY A 400 -18.63 -20.30 2.98
C GLY A 400 -17.36 -21.04 3.38
N MET A 401 -16.50 -21.28 2.40
CA MET A 401 -15.22 -21.95 2.60
C MET A 401 -14.20 -21.00 3.21
N VAL A 402 -13.32 -21.56 4.03
CA VAL A 402 -12.14 -20.89 4.57
C VAL A 402 -10.93 -21.44 3.84
N ASP A 403 -10.26 -20.59 3.05
CA ASP A 403 -8.99 -20.94 2.44
C ASP A 403 -7.84 -20.58 3.40
N VAL A 404 -7.14 -21.60 3.89
CA VAL A 404 -6.04 -21.44 4.86
C VAL A 404 -4.70 -21.09 4.21
N HIS A 405 -4.61 -21.16 2.88
CA HIS A 405 -3.42 -20.82 2.10
C HIS A 405 -3.81 -20.22 0.73
N ALA A 406 -4.23 -18.95 0.76
CA ALA A 406 -4.60 -18.20 -0.45
C ALA A 406 -3.44 -17.31 -0.95
N HIS A 407 -3.49 -16.96 -2.24
CA HIS A 407 -2.66 -15.91 -2.84
C HIS A 407 -3.58 -14.90 -3.51
N LEU A 408 -4.17 -14.00 -2.72
CA LEU A 408 -5.28 -13.14 -3.14
C LEU A 408 -4.88 -12.01 -4.11
N ARG A 409 -3.62 -11.96 -4.57
CA ARG A 409 -3.05 -10.96 -5.49
C ARG A 409 -3.25 -9.51 -5.04
N THR A 410 -2.19 -8.72 -5.11
CA THR A 410 -2.27 -7.29 -4.84
C THR A 410 -1.45 -6.54 -5.87
N SER A 411 -1.89 -5.34 -6.23
CA SER A 411 -1.15 -4.52 -7.18
C SER A 411 0.23 -4.18 -6.60
N PRO A 412 1.32 -4.50 -7.31
CA PRO A 412 2.68 -4.17 -6.86
C PRO A 412 2.94 -2.66 -6.86
N ASP A 413 2.18 -1.88 -7.63
CA ASP A 413 2.28 -0.43 -7.67
C ASP A 413 1.38 0.27 -6.63
N GLY A 414 0.61 -0.50 -5.86
CA GLY A 414 -0.14 0.01 -4.70
C GLY A 414 -1.54 0.58 -4.99
N ILE A 415 -2.05 0.44 -6.21
CA ILE A 415 -3.42 0.86 -6.58
C ILE A 415 -4.33 -0.37 -6.63
N THR A 416 -5.39 -0.37 -5.84
CA THR A 416 -6.41 -1.42 -5.86
C THR A 416 -7.50 -1.06 -6.87
N PRO A 417 -7.87 -1.95 -7.82
CA PRO A 417 -9.03 -1.75 -8.69
C PRO A 417 -10.35 -1.85 -7.91
N GLN A 418 -11.44 -1.30 -8.46
CA GLN A 418 -12.75 -1.40 -7.81
C GLN A 418 -13.29 -2.83 -7.84
N GLN A 419 -12.98 -3.58 -8.90
CA GLN A 419 -13.26 -5.00 -9.04
C GLN A 419 -11.94 -5.78 -9.06
N SER A 420 -11.55 -6.30 -7.90
CA SER A 420 -10.40 -7.20 -7.79
C SER A 420 -10.79 -8.59 -8.29
N TRP A 421 -10.27 -9.00 -9.45
CA TRP A 421 -10.68 -10.26 -10.08
C TRP A 421 -10.42 -11.48 -9.19
N SER A 422 -9.36 -11.46 -8.38
CA SER A 422 -8.99 -12.56 -7.49
C SER A 422 -10.01 -12.71 -6.36
N TYR A 423 -10.48 -11.60 -5.78
CA TYR A 423 -11.48 -11.59 -4.72
C TYR A 423 -12.83 -12.07 -5.27
N TYR A 424 -13.25 -11.55 -6.42
CA TYR A 424 -14.48 -11.98 -7.08
C TYR A 424 -14.44 -13.46 -7.48
N ALA A 425 -13.31 -13.96 -8.00
CA ALA A 425 -13.16 -15.37 -8.35
C ALA A 425 -13.29 -16.25 -7.10
N ASN A 426 -12.58 -15.94 -6.03
CA ASN A 426 -12.66 -16.69 -4.77
C ASN A 426 -14.09 -16.72 -4.21
N LEU A 427 -14.75 -15.55 -4.18
CA LEU A 427 -16.14 -15.46 -3.73
C LEU A 427 -17.10 -16.27 -4.61
N ALA A 428 -16.92 -16.25 -5.94
CA ALA A 428 -17.73 -17.03 -6.88
C ALA A 428 -17.56 -18.55 -6.69
N PHE A 429 -16.39 -18.99 -6.23
CA PHE A 429 -16.14 -20.40 -5.85
C PHE A 429 -16.49 -20.71 -4.40
N GLY A 430 -17.08 -19.77 -3.66
CA GLY A 430 -17.60 -19.96 -2.31
C GLY A 430 -16.57 -19.74 -1.20
N VAL A 431 -15.38 -19.20 -1.50
CA VAL A 431 -14.39 -18.79 -0.49
C VAL A 431 -14.78 -17.44 0.06
N THR A 432 -15.04 -17.37 1.37
CA THR A 432 -15.52 -16.15 2.06
C THR A 432 -14.58 -15.68 3.16
N THR A 433 -13.51 -16.45 3.40
CA THR A 433 -12.46 -16.11 4.36
C THR A 433 -11.18 -16.73 3.84
N SER A 434 -10.10 -15.95 3.88
CA SER A 434 -8.81 -16.39 3.38
C SER A 434 -7.68 -15.96 4.32
N HIS A 435 -6.70 -16.84 4.47
CA HIS A 435 -5.40 -16.51 5.03
C HIS A 435 -4.39 -16.44 3.90
N ASP A 436 -3.87 -15.24 3.63
CA ASP A 436 -2.87 -14.99 2.60
C ASP A 436 -1.48 -14.75 3.24
N PRO A 437 -0.57 -15.74 3.20
CA PRO A 437 0.76 -15.63 3.80
C PRO A 437 1.77 -14.90 2.90
N SER A 438 1.42 -14.54 1.67
CA SER A 438 2.36 -14.04 0.66
C SER A 438 2.11 -12.59 0.23
N SER A 439 1.07 -11.94 0.76
CA SER A 439 0.69 -10.61 0.34
C SER A 439 1.57 -9.49 0.91
N ASN A 440 1.60 -8.37 0.20
CA ASN A 440 2.23 -7.15 0.69
C ASN A 440 1.45 -6.63 1.91
N THR A 441 2.15 -6.44 3.03
CA THR A 441 1.58 -5.97 4.31
C THR A 441 0.72 -4.72 4.17
N GLU A 442 1.16 -3.74 3.37
CA GLU A 442 0.40 -2.50 3.15
C GLU A 442 -0.91 -2.78 2.39
N MET A 443 -0.86 -3.67 1.40
CA MET A 443 -2.00 -3.95 0.54
C MET A 443 -3.03 -4.84 1.22
N VAL A 444 -2.62 -5.90 1.91
CA VAL A 444 -3.55 -6.84 2.58
C VAL A 444 -4.38 -6.13 3.65
N PHE A 445 -3.75 -5.29 4.47
CA PHE A 445 -4.48 -4.54 5.50
C PHE A 445 -5.34 -3.43 4.90
N SER A 446 -4.85 -2.73 3.87
CA SER A 446 -5.64 -1.72 3.16
C SER A 446 -6.88 -2.32 2.51
N GLN A 447 -6.76 -3.45 1.81
CA GLN A 447 -7.89 -4.11 1.17
C GLN A 447 -8.87 -4.70 2.19
N ASN A 448 -8.37 -5.24 3.32
CA ASN A 448 -9.24 -5.66 4.42
C ASN A 448 -10.09 -4.50 4.96
N GLU A 449 -9.50 -3.31 5.09
CA GLU A 449 -10.22 -2.10 5.49
C GLU A 449 -11.17 -1.59 4.39
N MET A 450 -10.84 -1.76 3.11
CA MET A 450 -11.75 -1.46 1.99
C MET A 450 -12.96 -2.39 1.97
N LEU A 451 -12.77 -3.69 2.20
CA LEU A 451 -13.87 -4.66 2.35
C LEU A 451 -14.77 -4.28 3.52
N LYS A 452 -14.18 -3.99 4.68
CA LYS A 452 -14.93 -3.54 5.87
C LYS A 452 -15.72 -2.26 5.59
N ALA A 453 -15.17 -1.31 4.84
CA ALA A 453 -15.85 -0.07 4.50
C ALA A 453 -16.89 -0.22 3.36
N GLY A 454 -17.01 -1.39 2.73
CA GLY A 454 -17.89 -1.61 1.57
C GLY A 454 -17.39 -1.00 0.28
N ASN A 455 -16.12 -0.57 0.26
CA ASN A 455 -15.48 0.00 -0.92
C ASN A 455 -15.00 -1.08 -1.89
N LEU A 456 -14.79 -2.30 -1.42
CA LEU A 456 -14.39 -3.46 -2.20
C LEU A 456 -15.35 -4.63 -1.94
N VAL A 457 -15.49 -5.53 -2.91
CA VAL A 457 -16.21 -6.80 -2.76
C VAL A 457 -15.19 -7.94 -2.68
N GLY A 458 -15.40 -8.88 -1.75
CA GLY A 458 -14.59 -10.08 -1.57
C GLY A 458 -14.72 -10.72 -0.20
#